data_AF-A0A6L6PUI0-F1
#
_entry.id   AF-A0A6L6PUI0-F1
#
_cell.length_a   1.000
_cell.length_b   1.000
_cell.length_c   1.000
_cell.angle_alpha   90.00
_cell.angle_beta   90.00
_cell.angle_gamma   90.00
#
_symmetry.space_group_name_H-M   'P 1'
#
loop_
_entity.id
_entity.type
_entity.pdbx_description
1 polymer ?
#
loop_
_entity_poly.entity_id
_entity_poly.type
_entity_poly.pdbx_seq_one_letter_code
_entity_poly.pdbx_strand_id
1 'polypeptide(L)'
;VVAPVQAAEAGHAQPGRTAGGVAASGAVLAPAGAGVAAGVPSAGAGGAAGDATVGRMTVGGAAAGSVVGGAVASAGGAAAGALPPGGNSAAALRQLAGLWGLTLVDGDPCPTAARANLRCLPVKGTLEELRLLDRPAMLKLHDDPAAPNYVLLTALDEHTATITAAGGKPQTLSLEALTARYDGEFTTYWRAPRSWRDEVRGGDQGPDVDWLAKRLSQIYDLKKPQENQPLDAPLRKRLIEFQTAQQLKADGVAGPKTFIRLYQLGGVQEPRLR
;
A
#
# COMPACT_ATOMS: atom_id res chain seq x y z
N VAL A 1 39.33 -53.14 3.32
CA VAL A 1 39.78 -53.05 1.92
C VAL A 1 39.56 -51.61 1.46
N VAL A 2 40.69 -50.88 1.42
CA VAL A 2 41.01 -49.67 0.63
C VAL A 2 40.08 -48.45 0.73
N ALA A 3 40.57 -47.47 1.51
CA ALA A 3 40.35 -46.03 1.33
C ALA A 3 41.42 -45.45 0.36
N PRO A 4 41.59 -44.12 0.26
CA PRO A 4 41.11 -43.22 -0.78
C PRO A 4 42.22 -42.78 -1.77
N VAL A 5 41.87 -41.99 -2.78
CA VAL A 5 42.87 -41.28 -3.61
C VAL A 5 42.72 -39.77 -3.40
N GLN A 6 43.70 -39.22 -2.69
CA GLN A 6 44.17 -37.83 -2.82
C GLN A 6 45.33 -37.78 -3.82
N ALA A 7 45.48 -36.64 -4.49
CA ALA A 7 46.72 -35.95 -4.93
C ALA A 7 46.36 -35.03 -6.11
N ALA A 8 46.99 -33.89 -6.40
CA ALA A 8 47.93 -32.96 -5.76
C ALA A 8 48.07 -31.81 -6.81
N GLU A 9 47.92 -30.54 -6.43
CA GLU A 9 48.99 -29.52 -6.29
C GLU A 9 49.53 -28.83 -7.57
N ALA A 10 49.96 -27.58 -7.32
CA ALA A 10 50.77 -26.63 -8.11
C ALA A 10 50.03 -25.87 -9.23
N GLY A 11 50.12 -24.54 -9.36
CA GLY A 11 50.96 -23.53 -8.73
C GLY A 11 51.08 -22.32 -9.68
N HIS A 12 51.65 -21.22 -9.17
CA HIS A 12 52.05 -19.95 -9.83
C HIS A 12 50.98 -18.86 -9.93
N ALA A 13 51.28 -17.57 -9.82
CA ALA A 13 52.31 -16.74 -9.17
C ALA A 13 51.92 -15.30 -9.57
N GLN A 14 51.88 -14.36 -8.62
CA GLN A 14 51.91 -12.93 -8.95
C GLN A 14 53.34 -12.50 -9.32
N PRO A 15 53.50 -11.46 -10.16
CA PRO A 15 53.83 -10.10 -9.67
C PRO A 15 53.07 -9.01 -10.49
N GLY A 16 52.99 -7.71 -10.22
CA GLY A 16 53.58 -6.78 -9.26
C GLY A 16 53.76 -5.40 -9.93
N ARG A 17 53.28 -4.30 -9.29
CA ARG A 17 53.62 -2.84 -9.45
C ARG A 17 53.34 -2.22 -10.85
N THR A 18 53.09 -0.94 -11.10
CA THR A 18 53.49 0.39 -10.57
C THR A 18 52.41 1.44 -10.97
N ALA A 19 52.04 2.39 -10.11
CA ALA A 19 52.37 3.83 -10.14
C ALA A 19 52.20 4.58 -11.49
N GLY A 20 51.41 5.67 -11.46
CA GLY A 20 51.38 6.72 -12.49
C GLY A 20 50.16 7.62 -12.36
N GLY A 21 50.30 8.78 -11.73
CA GLY A 21 49.29 9.85 -11.75
C GLY A 21 49.56 10.87 -12.85
N VAL A 22 48.53 11.58 -13.33
CA VAL A 22 48.65 12.92 -13.94
C VAL A 22 47.32 13.67 -13.73
N ALA A 23 47.41 14.91 -13.27
CA ALA A 23 46.35 15.89 -13.19
C ALA A 23 45.97 16.44 -14.56
N ALA A 24 44.70 16.83 -14.77
CA ALA A 24 44.38 17.83 -15.77
C ALA A 24 43.09 18.59 -15.38
N SER A 25 43.30 19.88 -15.11
CA SER A 25 42.31 20.94 -15.01
C SER A 25 41.51 21.08 -16.30
N GLY A 26 40.23 21.44 -16.17
CA GLY A 26 39.38 21.82 -17.29
C GLY A 26 38.21 22.66 -16.80
N ALA A 27 38.47 23.95 -16.58
CA ALA A 27 37.43 24.96 -16.40
C ALA A 27 36.72 25.20 -17.73
N VAL A 28 35.38 25.27 -17.72
CA VAL A 28 34.62 25.85 -18.83
C VAL A 28 33.59 26.82 -18.25
N LEU A 29 33.62 28.02 -18.82
CA LEU A 29 32.88 29.22 -18.50
C LEU A 29 31.38 29.11 -18.76
N ALA A 30 30.63 29.95 -18.04
CA ALA A 30 29.21 30.29 -18.23
C ALA A 30 28.95 30.96 -19.61
N PRO A 31 27.67 31.14 -20.00
CA PRO A 31 26.93 32.36 -19.62
C PRO A 31 25.50 32.04 -19.12
N ALA A 32 24.96 32.75 -18.12
CA ALA A 32 24.36 34.08 -18.17
C ALA A 32 23.27 34.24 -19.26
N GLY A 33 22.01 34.17 -18.84
CA GLY A 33 20.83 34.53 -19.63
C GLY A 33 19.67 34.95 -18.72
N ALA A 34 19.47 36.27 -18.61
CA ALA A 34 18.27 36.93 -18.08
C ALA A 34 17.02 36.40 -18.81
N GLY A 35 15.85 36.20 -18.20
CA GLY A 35 15.07 37.17 -17.43
C GLY A 35 14.13 37.92 -18.38
N VAL A 36 12.87 37.49 -18.54
CA VAL A 36 11.76 38.33 -19.04
C VAL A 36 10.43 37.88 -18.42
N ALA A 37 9.60 38.89 -18.19
CA ALA A 37 8.49 39.02 -17.28
C ALA A 37 7.17 38.33 -17.67
N ALA A 38 6.30 38.33 -16.66
CA ALA A 38 4.88 38.05 -16.68
C ALA A 38 4.11 38.78 -17.79
N GLY A 39 3.07 38.11 -18.31
CA GLY A 39 2.04 38.69 -19.15
C GLY A 39 0.71 38.00 -18.87
N VAL A 40 -0.12 38.63 -18.04
CA VAL A 40 -1.54 38.32 -17.87
C VAL A 40 -2.30 39.16 -18.90
N PRO A 41 -3.26 38.61 -19.65
CA PRO A 41 -4.34 39.38 -20.21
C PRO A 41 -5.64 39.10 -19.47
N SER A 42 -6.15 40.15 -18.83
CA SER A 42 -7.55 40.29 -18.45
C SER A 42 -8.31 41.03 -19.56
N ALA A 43 -9.62 40.78 -19.58
CA ALA A 43 -10.71 41.59 -20.13
C ALA A 43 -11.33 41.15 -21.48
N GLY A 44 -12.63 40.88 -21.38
CA GLY A 44 -13.57 40.74 -22.49
C GLY A 44 -14.99 40.63 -21.93
N ALA A 45 -15.58 41.77 -21.56
CA ALA A 45 -16.97 41.90 -21.16
C ALA A 45 -17.92 41.77 -22.38
N GLY A 46 -19.07 41.14 -22.19
CA GLY A 46 -20.16 41.12 -23.16
C GLY A 46 -21.43 40.59 -22.49
N GLY A 47 -22.38 41.48 -22.23
CA GLY A 47 -23.59 41.18 -21.46
C GLY A 47 -24.71 40.54 -22.27
N ALA A 48 -25.78 40.18 -21.57
CA ALA A 48 -27.17 40.39 -21.98
C ALA A 48 -28.09 40.03 -20.81
N ALA A 49 -28.93 40.98 -20.42
CA ALA A 49 -30.06 40.78 -19.55
C ALA A 49 -31.10 39.89 -20.23
N GLY A 50 -31.63 38.92 -19.50
CA GLY A 50 -32.79 38.12 -19.89
C GLY A 50 -33.73 38.02 -18.71
N ASP A 51 -34.72 38.90 -18.69
CA ASP A 51 -35.85 38.91 -17.77
C ASP A 51 -36.73 37.68 -18.09
N ALA A 52 -36.94 36.80 -17.11
CA ALA A 52 -37.83 35.66 -17.23
C ALA A 52 -38.78 35.63 -16.02
N THR A 53 -39.90 36.31 -16.24
CA THR A 53 -41.21 36.22 -15.58
C THR A 53 -41.48 34.92 -14.82
N VAL A 54 -41.79 35.05 -13.53
CA VAL A 54 -42.22 33.98 -12.64
C VAL A 54 -43.72 33.73 -12.83
N GLY A 55 -44.06 32.61 -13.48
CA GLY A 55 -45.41 32.08 -13.56
C GLY A 55 -45.80 31.37 -12.26
N ARG A 56 -46.76 31.96 -11.54
CA ARG A 56 -47.37 31.42 -10.32
C ARG A 56 -48.43 30.39 -10.72
N MET A 57 -48.20 29.11 -10.41
CA MET A 57 -49.22 28.06 -10.57
C MET A 57 -49.52 27.39 -9.23
N THR A 58 -50.75 27.58 -8.80
CA THR A 58 -51.38 26.97 -7.63
C THR A 58 -51.99 25.62 -8.00
N VAL A 59 -51.65 24.57 -7.25
CA VAL A 59 -52.47 23.36 -7.08
C VAL A 59 -52.27 22.98 -5.61
N GLY A 60 -53.26 23.06 -4.73
CA GLY A 60 -54.44 22.20 -4.72
C GLY A 60 -54.15 21.04 -3.77
N GLY A 61 -54.51 21.19 -2.49
CA GLY A 61 -54.21 20.21 -1.45
C GLY A 61 -55.11 18.98 -1.50
N ALA A 62 -54.67 17.91 -0.82
CA ALA A 62 -55.50 17.05 0.02
C ALA A 62 -54.65 15.94 0.68
N ALA A 63 -55.15 15.54 1.86
CA ALA A 63 -54.96 14.27 2.54
C ALA A 63 -53.68 14.07 3.37
N ALA A 64 -53.80 14.44 4.65
CA ALA A 64 -53.14 13.78 5.75
C ALA A 64 -53.58 12.30 5.82
N GLY A 65 -52.63 11.40 5.60
CA GLY A 65 -52.75 9.97 5.91
C GLY A 65 -51.93 9.67 7.17
N SER A 66 -52.63 9.41 8.27
CA SER A 66 -52.04 8.87 9.49
C SER A 66 -51.57 7.44 9.22
N VAL A 67 -50.27 7.20 9.29
CA VAL A 67 -49.72 5.84 9.33
C VAL A 67 -49.35 5.49 10.77
N VAL A 68 -50.01 4.42 11.20
CA VAL A 68 -49.93 3.77 12.50
C VAL A 68 -48.51 3.27 12.74
N GLY A 69 -48.05 3.40 13.99
CA GLY A 69 -46.76 2.92 14.45
C GLY A 69 -46.56 1.45 14.15
N GLY A 70 -45.60 1.17 13.27
CA GLY A 70 -44.89 -0.09 13.21
C GLY A 70 -43.58 0.08 13.95
N ALA A 71 -43.44 -0.58 15.09
CA ALA A 71 -42.18 -0.71 15.79
C ALA A 71 -41.15 -1.32 14.83
N VAL A 72 -40.27 -0.48 14.29
CA VAL A 72 -39.02 -0.94 13.71
C VAL A 72 -38.22 -1.53 14.86
N ALA A 73 -38.11 -2.86 14.84
CA ALA A 73 -37.17 -3.58 15.67
C ALA A 73 -35.83 -2.86 15.58
N SER A 74 -35.34 -2.39 16.73
CA SER A 74 -34.02 -1.83 16.86
C SER A 74 -33.03 -2.81 16.24
N ALA A 75 -32.46 -2.47 15.09
CA ALA A 75 -31.14 -2.95 14.74
C ALA A 75 -30.28 -2.58 15.95
N GLY A 76 -29.85 -3.60 16.69
CA GLY A 76 -29.08 -3.43 17.92
C GLY A 76 -27.98 -2.44 17.63
N GLY A 77 -27.96 -1.33 18.38
CA GLY A 77 -26.92 -0.33 18.27
C GLY A 77 -25.60 -1.08 18.29
N ALA A 78 -24.76 -0.83 17.29
CA ALA A 78 -23.37 -1.25 17.29
C ALA A 78 -22.77 -0.65 18.56
N ALA A 79 -22.83 -1.41 19.64
CA ALA A 79 -22.43 -0.92 20.93
C ALA A 79 -20.96 -0.55 20.78
N ALA A 80 -20.59 0.59 21.35
CA ALA A 80 -19.24 0.87 21.77
C ALA A 80 -18.83 -0.13 22.88
N GLY A 81 -19.01 -1.42 22.63
CA GLY A 81 -18.74 -2.52 23.53
C GLY A 81 -17.26 -2.50 23.87
N ALA A 82 -16.96 -2.90 25.10
CA ALA A 82 -15.60 -3.04 25.55
C ALA A 82 -14.82 -3.91 24.54
N LEU A 83 -13.67 -3.39 24.10
CA LEU A 83 -12.75 -4.14 23.27
C LEU A 83 -12.22 -5.34 24.06
N PRO A 84 -11.93 -6.45 23.38
CA PRO A 84 -11.25 -7.55 24.04
C PRO A 84 -9.87 -7.03 24.52
N PRO A 85 -9.38 -7.48 25.68
CA PRO A 85 -7.98 -7.25 26.02
C PRO A 85 -7.14 -7.89 24.93
N GLY A 86 -6.55 -7.09 24.05
CA GLY A 86 -5.68 -7.57 23.00
C GLY A 86 -4.33 -7.93 23.56
N GLY A 87 -3.60 -8.69 22.75
CA GLY A 87 -2.31 -9.23 23.13
C GLY A 87 -1.20 -8.20 22.96
N ASN A 88 0.03 -8.66 23.15
CA ASN A 88 1.19 -7.94 22.64
C ASN A 88 1.25 -8.04 21.10
N SER A 89 2.05 -7.15 20.49
CA SER A 89 2.26 -7.12 19.03
C SER A 89 2.70 -8.47 18.46
N ALA A 90 3.57 -9.19 19.17
CA ALA A 90 4.09 -10.47 18.68
C ALA A 90 2.99 -11.54 18.58
N ALA A 91 2.07 -11.61 19.55
CA ALA A 91 0.94 -12.53 19.51
C ALA A 91 -0.03 -12.22 18.37
N ALA A 92 -0.34 -10.94 18.16
CA ALA A 92 -1.19 -10.50 17.06
C ALA A 92 -0.54 -10.82 15.70
N LEU A 93 0.75 -10.51 15.50
CA LEU A 93 1.46 -10.84 14.26
C LEU A 93 1.53 -12.34 13.97
N ARG A 94 1.70 -13.20 14.99
CA ARG A 94 1.62 -14.67 14.81
C ARG A 94 0.24 -15.11 14.33
N GLN A 95 -0.82 -14.58 14.94
CA GLN A 95 -2.19 -14.87 14.49
C GLN A 95 -2.44 -14.33 13.06
N LEU A 96 -1.92 -13.16 12.73
CA LEU A 96 -2.02 -12.59 11.39
C LEU A 96 -1.32 -13.50 10.37
N ALA A 97 -0.12 -14.01 10.68
CA ALA A 97 0.60 -14.94 9.81
C ALA A 97 -0.20 -16.24 9.57
N GLY A 98 -0.99 -16.67 10.54
CA GLY A 98 -1.93 -17.79 10.39
C GLY A 98 -2.95 -17.57 9.27
N LEU A 99 -3.45 -16.35 9.09
CA LEU A 99 -4.35 -16.01 7.97
C LEU A 99 -3.65 -16.16 6.61
N TRP A 100 -2.33 -16.02 6.58
CA TRP A 100 -1.48 -16.18 5.40
C TRP A 100 -0.99 -17.61 5.18
N GLY A 101 -1.44 -18.56 6.01
CA GLY A 101 -1.06 -19.97 5.96
C GLY A 101 0.30 -20.28 6.58
N LEU A 102 0.80 -19.41 7.46
CA LEU A 102 2.11 -19.57 8.12
C LEU A 102 1.95 -19.65 9.64
N THR A 103 2.48 -20.72 10.24
CA THR A 103 2.54 -20.88 11.70
C THR A 103 3.90 -20.40 12.19
N LEU A 104 3.90 -19.37 13.03
CA LEU A 104 5.10 -18.80 13.64
C LEU A 104 5.12 -19.15 15.13
N VAL A 105 6.09 -19.94 15.56
CA VAL A 105 6.17 -20.41 16.96
C VAL A 105 7.19 -19.59 17.75
N ASP A 106 8.42 -19.51 17.24
CA ASP A 106 9.55 -18.90 17.94
C ASP A 106 10.10 -17.62 17.27
N GLY A 107 10.79 -16.81 18.06
CA GLY A 107 11.47 -15.60 17.61
C GLY A 107 10.55 -14.42 17.33
N ASP A 108 11.14 -13.36 16.77
CA ASP A 108 10.43 -12.17 16.30
C ASP A 108 9.59 -12.52 15.05
N PRO A 109 8.26 -12.30 15.05
CA PRO A 109 7.39 -12.67 13.94
C PRO A 109 7.79 -12.09 12.59
N CYS A 110 8.29 -10.86 12.52
CA CYS A 110 8.58 -10.22 11.23
C CYS A 110 9.81 -10.83 10.52
N PRO A 111 10.98 -10.96 11.17
CA PRO A 111 12.12 -11.69 10.61
C PRO A 111 11.82 -13.16 10.34
N THR A 112 11.07 -13.84 11.21
CA THR A 112 10.73 -15.25 11.01
C THR A 112 9.82 -15.44 9.79
N ALA A 113 8.79 -14.58 9.62
CA ALA A 113 7.92 -14.61 8.45
C ALA A 113 8.66 -14.31 7.14
N ALA A 114 9.64 -13.38 7.18
CA ALA A 114 10.41 -13.01 6.01
C ALA A 114 11.18 -14.19 5.38
N ARG A 115 11.61 -15.17 6.20
CA ARG A 115 12.26 -16.41 5.72
C ARG A 115 11.34 -17.27 4.86
N ALA A 116 10.03 -17.11 5.00
CA ALA A 116 9.00 -17.76 4.19
C ALA A 116 8.42 -16.85 3.09
N ASN A 117 9.16 -15.79 2.70
CA ASN A 117 8.73 -14.77 1.74
C ASN A 117 7.44 -14.03 2.15
N LEU A 118 7.17 -13.92 3.45
CA LEU A 118 6.06 -13.15 4.00
C LEU A 118 6.61 -11.97 4.79
N ARG A 119 6.55 -10.77 4.20
CA ARG A 119 7.20 -9.58 4.74
C ARG A 119 6.22 -8.74 5.55
N CYS A 120 6.63 -8.28 6.72
CA CYS A 120 5.88 -7.23 7.43
C CYS A 120 5.99 -5.91 6.66
N LEU A 121 4.89 -5.18 6.61
CA LEU A 121 4.81 -3.80 6.14
C LEU A 121 4.17 -2.97 7.26
N PRO A 122 4.97 -2.31 8.11
CA PRO A 122 4.47 -1.29 9.01
C PRO A 122 4.10 -0.03 8.20
N VAL A 123 2.95 0.55 8.49
CA VAL A 123 2.42 1.73 7.82
C VAL A 123 1.91 2.72 8.87
N LYS A 124 2.39 3.96 8.78
CA LYS A 124 1.74 5.11 9.41
C LYS A 124 0.76 5.67 8.40
N GLY A 125 -0.53 5.50 8.65
CA GLY A 125 -1.58 5.74 7.68
C GLY A 125 -2.98 5.54 8.26
N THR A 126 -3.98 5.95 7.50
CA THR A 126 -5.38 5.93 7.92
C THR A 126 -6.04 4.57 7.66
N LEU A 127 -7.25 4.37 8.19
CA LEU A 127 -8.04 3.16 7.90
C LEU A 127 -8.46 3.09 6.43
N GLU A 128 -8.58 4.22 5.73
CA GLU A 128 -8.83 4.27 4.29
C GLU A 128 -7.62 3.75 3.50
N GLU A 129 -6.40 4.08 3.93
CA GLU A 129 -5.20 3.49 3.31
C GLU A 129 -5.14 1.98 3.52
N LEU A 130 -5.52 1.50 4.71
CA LEU A 130 -5.64 0.07 4.97
C LEU A 130 -6.72 -0.59 4.09
N ARG A 131 -7.87 0.07 3.89
CA ARG A 131 -8.92 -0.39 2.97
C ARG A 131 -8.42 -0.47 1.54
N LEU A 132 -7.65 0.51 1.07
CA LEU A 132 -7.03 0.51 -0.26
C LEU A 132 -6.01 -0.63 -0.43
N LEU A 133 -5.24 -0.92 0.63
CA LEU A 133 -4.33 -2.06 0.67
C LEU A 133 -5.05 -3.39 0.77
N ASP A 134 -6.36 -3.45 1.06
CA ASP A 134 -7.22 -4.65 1.05
C ASP A 134 -6.52 -5.88 1.65
N ARG A 135 -6.02 -5.72 2.87
CA ARG A 135 -5.30 -6.76 3.61
C ARG A 135 -5.69 -6.77 5.08
N PRO A 136 -5.77 -7.96 5.71
CA PRO A 136 -5.87 -8.03 7.15
C PRO A 136 -4.60 -7.45 7.77
N ALA A 137 -4.75 -6.73 8.87
CA ALA A 137 -3.64 -6.04 9.53
C ALA A 137 -3.75 -6.13 11.04
N MET A 138 -2.61 -6.05 11.71
CA MET A 138 -2.53 -5.73 13.12
C MET A 138 -2.67 -4.23 13.30
N LEU A 139 -3.61 -3.80 14.14
CA LEU A 139 -3.78 -2.42 14.56
C LEU A 139 -3.22 -2.25 15.97
N LYS A 140 -2.70 -1.06 16.24
CA LYS A 140 -2.45 -0.59 17.60
C LYS A 140 -3.56 0.36 18.02
N LEU A 141 -4.22 0.02 19.12
CA LEU A 141 -5.32 0.78 19.69
C LEU A 141 -4.88 1.46 20.99
N HIS A 142 -5.41 2.67 21.25
CA HIS A 142 -5.09 3.50 22.40
C HIS A 142 -6.17 3.48 23.49
N ASP A 143 -6.67 2.28 23.82
CA ASP A 143 -7.76 2.11 24.79
C ASP A 143 -7.35 2.36 26.24
N ASP A 144 -6.11 2.00 26.58
CA ASP A 144 -5.54 2.12 27.93
C ASP A 144 -4.25 2.95 27.87
N PRO A 145 -4.17 4.08 28.62
CA PRO A 145 -2.95 4.86 28.74
C PRO A 145 -1.73 4.08 29.24
N ALA A 146 -1.96 2.98 29.98
CA ALA A 146 -0.91 2.18 30.61
C ALA A 146 -0.35 1.07 29.68
N ALA A 147 -1.11 0.62 28.68
CA ALA A 147 -0.68 -0.46 27.79
C ALA A 147 -1.32 -0.37 26.39
N PRO A 148 -0.53 -0.32 25.30
CA PRO A 148 -1.09 -0.36 23.95
C PRO A 148 -1.74 -1.72 23.67
N ASN A 149 -2.93 -1.67 23.09
CA ASN A 149 -3.75 -2.83 22.81
C ASN A 149 -3.58 -3.25 21.33
N TYR A 150 -3.19 -4.49 21.04
CA TYR A 150 -3.01 -4.98 19.67
C TYR A 150 -4.09 -5.97 19.26
N VAL A 151 -4.77 -5.67 18.15
CA VAL A 151 -5.85 -6.49 17.59
C VAL A 151 -5.64 -6.71 16.10
N LEU A 152 -6.23 -7.76 15.54
CA LEU A 152 -6.29 -7.97 14.10
C LEU A 152 -7.56 -7.40 13.52
N LEU A 153 -7.46 -6.61 12.47
CA LEU A 153 -8.56 -6.23 11.61
C LEU A 153 -8.67 -7.22 10.46
N THR A 154 -9.86 -7.79 10.27
CA THR A 154 -10.13 -8.85 9.28
C THR A 154 -11.29 -8.54 8.34
N ALA A 155 -12.15 -7.58 8.71
CA ALA A 155 -13.14 -7.00 7.83
C ALA A 155 -13.29 -5.50 8.13
N LEU A 156 -13.55 -4.70 7.11
CA LEU A 156 -13.68 -3.25 7.20
C LEU A 156 -14.57 -2.72 6.07
N ASP A 157 -15.84 -2.47 6.39
CA ASP A 157 -16.80 -1.84 5.49
C ASP A 157 -17.05 -0.36 5.89
N GLU A 158 -17.96 0.32 5.19
CA GLU A 158 -18.27 1.74 5.40
C GLU A 158 -18.82 2.08 6.79
N HIS A 159 -19.30 1.11 7.55
CA HIS A 159 -19.98 1.31 8.84
C HIS A 159 -19.43 0.43 9.96
N THR A 160 -18.81 -0.70 9.64
CA THR A 160 -18.37 -1.69 10.62
C THR A 160 -16.96 -2.20 10.37
N ALA A 161 -16.35 -2.65 11.46
CA ALA A 161 -15.06 -3.32 11.46
C ALA A 161 -15.18 -4.63 12.23
N THR A 162 -14.53 -5.69 11.73
CA THR A 162 -14.39 -6.94 12.47
C THR A 162 -12.96 -7.10 12.93
N ILE A 163 -12.79 -7.10 14.25
CA ILE A 163 -11.50 -7.25 14.91
C ILE A 163 -11.41 -8.56 15.68
N THR A 164 -10.19 -9.02 15.96
CA THR A 164 -9.94 -10.19 16.80
C THR A 164 -8.71 -9.95 17.66
N ALA A 165 -8.85 -10.07 18.98
CA ALA A 165 -7.70 -10.14 19.90
C ALA A 165 -6.95 -11.47 19.73
N ALA A 166 -5.69 -11.51 20.16
CA ALA A 166 -4.89 -12.73 20.13
C ALA A 166 -5.59 -13.88 20.89
N GLY A 167 -5.93 -14.96 20.20
CA GLY A 167 -6.65 -16.12 20.78
C GLY A 167 -8.13 -15.86 21.13
N GLY A 168 -8.66 -14.68 20.81
CA GLY A 168 -10.04 -14.30 21.04
C GLY A 168 -10.99 -14.71 19.91
N LYS A 169 -12.28 -14.43 20.11
CA LYS A 169 -13.31 -14.56 19.06
C LYS A 169 -13.39 -13.26 18.24
N PRO A 170 -13.81 -13.32 16.96
CA PRO A 170 -14.11 -12.12 16.18
C PRO A 170 -15.20 -11.28 16.85
N GLN A 171 -15.02 -9.98 16.87
CA GLN A 171 -15.99 -9.01 17.35
C GLN A 171 -16.19 -7.91 16.30
N THR A 172 -17.45 -7.58 16.06
CA THR A 172 -17.84 -6.50 15.15
C THR A 172 -18.16 -5.24 15.96
N LEU A 173 -17.60 -4.10 15.55
CA LEU A 173 -17.85 -2.80 16.13
C LEU A 173 -18.12 -1.77 15.02
N SER A 174 -18.69 -0.61 15.40
CA SER A 174 -18.84 0.49 14.45
C SER A 174 -17.48 1.01 14.01
N LEU A 175 -17.41 1.50 12.77
CA LEU A 175 -16.23 2.16 12.24
C LEU A 175 -15.84 3.37 13.10
N GLU A 176 -16.81 4.15 13.56
CA GLU A 176 -16.60 5.27 14.47
C GLU A 176 -15.89 4.85 15.77
N ALA A 177 -16.34 3.74 16.38
CA ALA A 177 -15.73 3.21 17.58
C ALA A 177 -14.28 2.76 17.34
N LEU A 178 -13.97 2.17 16.17
CA LEU A 178 -12.60 1.82 15.83
C LEU A 178 -11.74 3.06 15.60
N THR A 179 -12.22 4.01 14.81
CA THR A 179 -11.50 5.25 14.46
C THR A 179 -11.15 6.07 15.70
N ALA A 180 -12.06 6.14 16.67
CA ALA A 180 -11.82 6.84 17.94
C ALA A 180 -10.67 6.24 18.77
N ARG A 181 -10.22 5.02 18.46
CA ARG A 181 -9.22 4.25 19.21
C ARG A 181 -8.00 3.87 18.38
N TYR A 182 -8.03 4.12 17.08
CA TYR A 182 -6.94 3.80 16.19
C TYR A 182 -5.81 4.84 16.35
N ASP A 183 -4.56 4.39 16.51
CA ASP A 183 -3.45 5.32 16.78
C ASP A 183 -2.87 6.00 15.53
N GLY A 184 -3.26 5.55 14.33
CA GLY A 184 -2.67 6.01 13.07
C GLY A 184 -1.60 5.08 12.49
N GLU A 185 -1.31 3.93 13.11
CA GLU A 185 -0.41 2.92 12.55
C GLU A 185 -0.98 1.49 12.51
N PHE A 186 -0.65 0.77 11.43
CA PHE A 186 -0.96 -0.64 11.26
C PHE A 186 0.22 -1.41 10.71
N THR A 187 0.22 -2.74 10.91
CA THR A 187 1.18 -3.65 10.26
C THR A 187 0.43 -4.74 9.51
N THR A 188 0.69 -4.88 8.22
CA THR A 188 0.17 -5.98 7.39
C THR A 188 1.31 -6.90 6.95
N TYR A 189 0.98 -8.13 6.54
CA TYR A 189 1.90 -8.94 5.73
C TYR A 189 1.68 -8.72 4.24
N TRP A 190 2.68 -9.06 3.44
CA TRP A 190 2.59 -9.16 1.98
C TRP A 190 3.69 -10.07 1.43
N ARG A 191 3.52 -10.58 0.21
CA ARG A 191 4.53 -11.37 -0.50
C ARG A 191 5.21 -10.55 -1.58
N ALA A 192 6.54 -10.59 -1.62
CA ALA A 192 7.32 -9.99 -2.68
C ALA A 192 7.53 -10.97 -3.85
N PRO A 193 7.74 -10.48 -5.08
CA PRO A 193 8.34 -11.29 -6.14
C PRO A 193 9.71 -11.83 -5.73
N ARG A 194 10.09 -13.01 -6.23
CA ARG A 194 11.32 -13.72 -5.84
C ARG A 194 12.62 -12.89 -5.93
N SER A 195 12.69 -11.90 -6.82
CA SER A 195 13.90 -11.13 -7.11
C SER A 195 13.76 -9.64 -6.76
N TRP A 196 12.87 -9.30 -5.85
CA TRP A 196 12.54 -7.91 -5.52
C TRP A 196 13.57 -7.28 -4.54
N ARG A 197 13.97 -6.03 -4.83
CA ARG A 197 15.12 -5.33 -4.20
C ARG A 197 14.77 -4.17 -3.24
N ASP A 198 13.69 -4.27 -2.49
CA ASP A 198 13.11 -3.19 -1.67
C ASP A 198 12.33 -2.10 -2.45
N GLU A 199 12.90 -1.54 -3.51
CA GLU A 199 12.19 -0.63 -4.40
C GLU A 199 12.74 -0.72 -5.82
N VAL A 200 11.87 -0.50 -6.80
CA VAL A 200 12.29 -0.37 -8.21
C VAL A 200 12.16 1.10 -8.62
N ARG A 201 13.27 1.70 -9.02
CA ARG A 201 13.45 3.12 -9.33
C ARG A 201 13.90 3.32 -10.78
N GLY A 202 13.81 4.56 -11.26
CA GLY A 202 14.15 4.89 -12.65
C GLY A 202 15.58 4.46 -13.00
N GLY A 203 15.74 3.77 -14.13
CA GLY A 203 17.02 3.21 -14.57
C GLY A 203 17.34 1.81 -14.03
N ASP A 204 16.63 1.30 -13.02
CA ASP A 204 16.84 -0.06 -12.52
C ASP A 204 16.53 -1.09 -13.61
N GLN A 205 17.23 -2.22 -13.58
CA GLN A 205 17.07 -3.32 -14.52
C GLN A 205 17.11 -4.66 -13.78
N GLY A 206 16.39 -5.66 -14.29
CA GLY A 206 16.44 -7.03 -13.82
C GLY A 206 15.06 -7.67 -13.64
N PRO A 207 14.99 -8.86 -13.00
CA PRO A 207 13.78 -9.68 -13.02
C PRO A 207 12.55 -9.06 -12.35
N ASP A 208 12.73 -8.18 -11.37
CA ASP A 208 11.63 -7.43 -10.73
C ASP A 208 11.10 -6.27 -11.60
N VAL A 209 11.96 -5.63 -12.40
CA VAL A 209 11.58 -4.66 -13.45
C VAL A 209 10.82 -5.37 -14.56
N ASP A 210 11.29 -6.53 -15.02
CA ASP A 210 10.61 -7.35 -16.02
C ASP A 210 9.24 -7.81 -15.51
N TRP A 211 9.16 -8.23 -14.25
CA TRP A 211 7.90 -8.56 -13.59
C TRP A 211 6.95 -7.36 -13.56
N LEU A 212 7.45 -6.18 -13.18
CA LEU A 212 6.68 -4.94 -13.13
C LEU A 212 6.14 -4.55 -14.52
N ALA A 213 7.00 -4.56 -15.53
CA ALA A 213 6.65 -4.24 -16.91
C ALA A 213 5.59 -5.20 -17.45
N LYS A 214 5.76 -6.49 -17.23
CA LYS A 214 4.79 -7.52 -17.63
C LYS A 214 3.45 -7.30 -16.94
N ARG A 215 3.44 -7.04 -15.63
CA ARG A 215 2.20 -6.84 -14.87
C ARG A 215 1.45 -5.58 -15.30
N LEU A 216 2.14 -4.46 -15.49
CA LEU A 216 1.53 -3.24 -16.02
C LEU A 216 0.97 -3.48 -17.43
N SER A 217 1.70 -4.21 -18.29
CA SER A 217 1.21 -4.51 -19.64
C SER A 217 -0.04 -5.39 -19.61
N GLN A 218 -0.16 -6.34 -18.68
CA GLN A 218 -1.38 -7.13 -18.49
C GLN A 218 -2.56 -6.30 -18.02
N ILE A 219 -2.35 -5.38 -17.08
CA ILE A 219 -3.43 -4.53 -16.52
C ILE A 219 -4.00 -3.57 -17.57
N TYR A 220 -3.14 -3.07 -18.47
CA TYR A 220 -3.52 -2.12 -19.51
C TYR A 220 -3.77 -2.77 -20.88
N ASP A 221 -3.84 -4.10 -20.96
CA ASP A 221 -4.01 -4.87 -22.20
C ASP A 221 -3.03 -4.44 -23.33
N LEU A 222 -1.76 -4.32 -22.96
CA LEU A 222 -0.66 -3.94 -23.86
C LEU A 222 0.11 -5.16 -24.35
N LYS A 223 0.85 -4.98 -25.44
CA LYS A 223 1.79 -6.00 -25.95
C LYS A 223 2.78 -6.42 -24.86
N LYS A 224 3.14 -7.72 -24.85
CA LYS A 224 4.17 -8.24 -23.94
C LYS A 224 5.45 -7.41 -24.08
N PRO A 225 6.00 -6.86 -22.99
CA PRO A 225 7.23 -6.07 -23.05
C PRO A 225 8.43 -6.97 -23.34
N GLN A 226 9.49 -6.37 -23.89
CA GLN A 226 10.79 -7.01 -23.99
C GLN A 226 11.38 -7.19 -22.58
N GLU A 227 12.04 -8.32 -22.36
CA GLU A 227 12.71 -8.64 -21.10
C GLU A 227 14.09 -7.98 -21.02
N ASN A 228 14.65 -7.87 -19.81
CA ASN A 228 15.89 -7.18 -19.52
C ASN A 228 15.92 -5.72 -20.03
N GLN A 229 14.80 -5.00 -19.95
CA GLN A 229 14.78 -3.55 -20.18
C GLN A 229 14.85 -2.80 -18.85
N PRO A 230 15.50 -1.62 -18.80
CA PRO A 230 15.47 -0.80 -17.60
C PRO A 230 14.07 -0.21 -17.35
N LEU A 231 13.82 0.29 -16.14
CA LEU A 231 12.71 1.19 -15.86
C LEU A 231 12.97 2.55 -16.54
N ASP A 232 12.80 2.55 -17.86
CA ASP A 232 12.99 3.69 -18.74
C ASP A 232 11.87 4.73 -18.60
N ALA A 233 12.00 5.86 -19.31
CA ALA A 233 11.02 6.94 -19.21
C ALA A 233 9.59 6.51 -19.61
N PRO A 234 9.36 5.76 -20.70
CA PRO A 234 8.04 5.21 -21.03
C PRO A 234 7.45 4.30 -19.95
N LEU A 235 8.21 3.32 -19.44
CA LEU A 235 7.70 2.40 -18.43
C LEU A 235 7.47 3.13 -17.09
N ARG A 236 8.35 4.06 -16.72
CA ARG A 236 8.19 4.88 -15.52
C ARG A 236 6.95 5.78 -15.60
N LYS A 237 6.66 6.36 -16.77
CA LYS A 237 5.43 7.14 -16.99
C LYS A 237 4.20 6.27 -16.72
N ARG A 238 4.16 5.05 -17.25
CA ARG A 238 3.06 4.11 -17.01
C ARG A 238 2.94 3.70 -15.55
N LEU A 239 4.06 3.54 -14.86
CA LEU A 239 4.06 3.29 -13.42
C LEU A 239 3.42 4.46 -12.65
N ILE A 240 3.72 5.71 -13.01
CA ILE A 240 3.11 6.91 -12.40
C ILE A 240 1.61 6.97 -12.67
N GLU A 241 1.18 6.67 -13.90
CA GLU A 241 -0.23 6.58 -14.27
C GLU A 241 -0.97 5.52 -13.45
N PHE A 242 -0.35 4.34 -13.28
CA PHE A 242 -0.85 3.29 -12.41
C PHE A 242 -0.96 3.77 -10.96
N GLN A 243 0.10 4.33 -10.39
CA GLN A 243 0.10 4.81 -9.02
C GLN A 243 -1.00 5.85 -8.79
N THR A 244 -1.16 6.79 -9.72
CA THR A 244 -2.22 7.81 -9.68
C THR A 244 -3.61 7.17 -9.69
N ALA A 245 -3.86 6.27 -10.64
CA ALA A 245 -5.14 5.57 -10.77
C ALA A 245 -5.47 4.70 -9.55
N GLN A 246 -4.44 4.23 -8.84
CA GLN A 246 -4.57 3.40 -7.65
C GLN A 246 -4.45 4.18 -6.34
N GLN A 247 -4.50 5.52 -6.36
CA GLN A 247 -4.40 6.38 -5.17
C GLN A 247 -3.13 6.12 -4.34
N LEU A 248 -2.04 5.72 -5.00
CA LEU A 248 -0.72 5.57 -4.43
C LEU A 248 0.11 6.84 -4.66
N LYS A 249 1.25 6.93 -3.96
CA LYS A 249 2.24 7.96 -4.24
C LYS A 249 2.77 7.82 -5.68
N ALA A 250 2.46 8.79 -6.54
CA ALA A 250 2.76 8.77 -7.97
C ALA A 250 4.17 9.31 -8.29
N ASP A 251 5.20 8.72 -7.69
CA ASP A 251 6.60 9.14 -7.83
C ASP A 251 7.41 8.34 -8.87
N GLY A 252 6.80 7.31 -9.46
CA GLY A 252 7.47 6.38 -10.38
C GLY A 252 8.48 5.49 -9.67
N VAL A 253 8.33 5.27 -8.37
CA VAL A 253 9.08 4.30 -7.57
C VAL A 253 8.16 3.19 -7.11
N ALA A 254 8.45 1.95 -7.51
CA ALA A 254 7.64 0.81 -7.11
C ALA A 254 8.18 0.21 -5.80
N GLY A 255 7.62 0.65 -4.68
CA GLY A 255 7.82 0.05 -3.35
C GLY A 255 6.72 -0.96 -2.97
N PRO A 256 6.70 -1.41 -1.70
CA PRO A 256 5.76 -2.45 -1.22
C PRO A 256 4.29 -2.20 -1.56
N LYS A 257 3.78 -0.98 -1.33
CA LYS A 257 2.38 -0.62 -1.59
C LYS A 257 2.02 -0.76 -3.08
N THR A 258 2.93 -0.35 -3.97
CA THR A 258 2.79 -0.54 -5.42
C THR A 258 2.72 -2.02 -5.79
N PHE A 259 3.64 -2.85 -5.27
CA PHE A 259 3.63 -4.29 -5.54
C PHE A 259 2.40 -4.99 -4.98
N ILE A 260 1.96 -4.65 -3.78
CA ILE A 260 0.70 -5.14 -3.20
C ILE A 260 -0.46 -4.90 -4.16
N ARG A 261 -0.59 -3.69 -4.70
CA ARG A 261 -1.69 -3.34 -5.59
C ARG A 261 -1.61 -4.05 -6.95
N LEU A 262 -0.40 -4.19 -7.48
CA LEU A 262 -0.13 -4.96 -8.70
C LEU A 262 -0.47 -6.46 -8.54
N TYR A 263 -0.25 -7.04 -7.36
CA TYR A 263 -0.64 -8.42 -7.04
C TYR A 263 -2.16 -8.60 -6.99
N GLN A 264 -2.86 -7.68 -6.33
CA GLN A 264 -4.32 -7.69 -6.20
C GLN A 264 -5.02 -7.64 -7.55
N LEU A 265 -4.69 -6.63 -8.36
CA LEU A 265 -5.25 -6.49 -9.72
C LEU A 265 -4.80 -7.60 -10.66
N GLY A 266 -3.68 -8.25 -10.32
CA GLY A 266 -3.14 -9.40 -11.02
C GLY A 266 -3.76 -10.75 -10.67
N GLY A 267 -4.78 -10.79 -9.79
CA GLY A 267 -5.52 -11.99 -9.42
C GLY A 267 -4.77 -12.96 -8.50
N VAL A 268 -3.72 -12.52 -7.82
CA VAL A 268 -3.02 -13.38 -6.87
C VAL A 268 -3.88 -13.57 -5.62
N GLN A 269 -4.17 -14.83 -5.29
CA GLN A 269 -4.99 -15.16 -4.14
C GLN A 269 -4.20 -14.95 -2.84
N GLU A 270 -4.58 -13.92 -2.11
CA GLU A 270 -4.03 -13.57 -0.81
C GLU A 270 -5.17 -13.22 0.15
N PRO A 271 -4.94 -13.27 1.48
CA PRO A 271 -5.94 -12.82 2.44
C PRO A 271 -6.33 -11.36 2.16
N ARG A 272 -7.64 -11.12 2.09
CA ARG A 272 -8.24 -9.83 1.79
C ARG A 272 -9.03 -9.32 2.98
N LEU A 273 -9.14 -8.00 3.07
CA LEU A 273 -10.00 -7.36 4.03
C LEU A 273 -11.43 -7.47 3.50
N ARG A 274 -12.32 -8.13 4.24
CA ARG A 274 -13.70 -8.33 3.80
C ARG A 274 -14.57 -7.10 4.01
#